data_AF-A0A1Z5LJ00-F1
#
_entry.id   AF-A0A1Z5LJ00-F1
#
_cell.length_a   1.000
_cell.length_b   1.000
_cell.length_c   1.000
_cell.angle_alpha   90.00
_cell.angle_beta   90.00
_cell.angle_gamma   90.00
#
_symmetry.space_group_name_H-M   'P 1'
#
loop_
_entity.id
_entity.type
_entity.pdbx_description
1 polymer ?
#
loop_
_entity_poly.entity_id
_entity_poly.type
_entity_poly.pdbx_seq_one_letter_code
_entity_poly.pdbx_strand_id
1 'polypeptide(L)'
;MWINKLTALVAPSLPVERNEDGIIQGVTHVGRLHVKEGVGGFWQTTTVCLQGRQLHLQAGEGAAEIMDLRKVMSVGKSGSLTFPGAHEAGPSFQLQLPGRTMYLQADHPCHTESWAASVECAWATPPSPAFSDLYLSPDGIPVVIDRCLNFISTYGTMLTGIYRLAGSSSKVKKLVEVMHQNPWALHLTTDDYTPHDVANALKRYLRSFPDCLLTNKLLLRWIHTSKVEHPGERRKVIKTLLSELPITNFQLLKKLTCHLKSISDHSDKNYMPILNLAPVFGPSLLYGDVHRSPGIDGFLTSGSFEENNASMDIIADLIHGYCSLFEVDPDEIEKERKIQEALNLFRDCKVTQRPAGDILIGVYVYSRDWGHCLNMRLSPALSAEELCQSAISQLGMKETVSNLAVFEVVCNKDLERPLHYTESVLASALRWAAWDSFYAKENFLCIKNNFVYKEISALVQSHQPLSVFSELKYASPRQKSFKKGHFEFTRGKITHHKDAKASQQLSQWSIEDITWYLGCDSRRSPPHKMNITFVPRQGEIKKTRDSPYFGHCLSLATEDEFTKWLAAMVMVEYPTGVFPSETTPSLFN
;
A
#
# COMPACT_ATOMS: atom_id res chain seq x y z
N MET A 1 -10.35 -42.64 -18.66
CA MET A 1 -10.77 -43.18 -19.98
C MET A 1 -11.95 -42.43 -20.59
N TRP A 2 -13.04 -42.15 -19.85
CA TRP A 2 -14.21 -41.42 -20.37
C TRP A 2 -13.98 -39.91 -20.58
N ILE A 3 -13.30 -39.23 -19.64
CA ILE A 3 -13.02 -37.79 -19.73
C ILE A 3 -12.17 -37.44 -20.96
N ASN A 4 -11.24 -38.33 -21.35
CA ASN A 4 -10.41 -38.16 -22.55
C ASN A 4 -11.25 -38.27 -23.83
N LYS A 5 -12.22 -39.20 -23.86
CA LYS A 5 -13.18 -39.31 -24.97
C LYS A 5 -14.10 -38.09 -25.05
N LEU A 6 -14.58 -37.57 -23.91
CA LEU A 6 -15.36 -36.32 -23.87
C LEU A 6 -14.53 -35.11 -24.30
N THR A 7 -13.27 -35.03 -23.88
CA THR A 7 -12.37 -33.94 -24.28
C THR A 7 -12.14 -33.96 -25.79
N ALA A 8 -11.96 -35.13 -26.40
CA ALA A 8 -11.85 -35.27 -27.85
C ALA A 8 -13.13 -34.83 -28.60
N LEU A 9 -14.31 -34.95 -27.99
CA LEU A 9 -15.59 -34.55 -28.57
C LEU A 9 -15.93 -33.07 -28.35
N VAL A 10 -15.67 -32.55 -27.15
CA VAL A 10 -16.06 -31.20 -26.72
C VAL A 10 -14.99 -30.16 -27.05
N ALA A 11 -13.73 -30.58 -27.15
CA ALA A 11 -12.54 -29.75 -27.27
C ALA A 11 -11.51 -30.27 -28.31
N PRO A 12 -11.92 -30.68 -29.53
CA PRO A 12 -10.99 -31.29 -30.50
C PRO A 12 -9.85 -30.35 -30.93
N SER A 13 -10.10 -29.04 -30.89
CA SER A 13 -9.21 -27.95 -31.32
C SER A 13 -8.37 -27.32 -30.20
N LEU A 14 -8.52 -27.78 -28.95
CA LEU A 14 -7.71 -27.26 -27.84
C LEU A 14 -6.28 -27.84 -27.91
N PRO A 15 -5.23 -27.01 -27.74
CA PRO A 15 -3.83 -27.45 -27.74
C PRO A 15 -3.48 -28.08 -26.39
N VAL A 16 -4.01 -29.29 -26.15
CA VAL A 16 -3.76 -30.09 -24.95
C VAL A 16 -2.75 -31.19 -25.29
N GLU A 17 -1.83 -31.49 -24.39
CA GLU A 17 -0.82 -32.54 -24.62
C GLU A 17 -1.46 -33.91 -24.91
N ARG A 18 -1.03 -34.54 -26.00
CA ARG A 18 -1.49 -35.86 -26.44
C ARG A 18 -0.33 -36.83 -26.38
N ASN A 19 -0.58 -38.04 -25.89
CA ASN A 19 0.39 -39.12 -26.02
C ASN A 19 0.46 -39.62 -27.48
N GLU A 20 1.35 -40.57 -27.76
CA GLU A 20 1.55 -41.17 -29.09
C GLU A 20 0.28 -41.82 -29.68
N ASP A 21 -0.68 -42.20 -28.82
CA ASP A 21 -2.00 -42.74 -29.20
C ASP A 21 -3.08 -41.65 -29.43
N GLY A 22 -2.73 -40.37 -29.33
CA GLY A 22 -3.68 -39.26 -29.47
C GLY A 22 -4.59 -39.02 -28.25
N ILE A 23 -4.31 -39.68 -27.12
CA ILE A 23 -5.06 -39.56 -25.86
C ILE A 23 -4.54 -38.38 -25.06
N ILE A 24 -5.46 -37.50 -24.66
CA ILE A 24 -5.18 -36.34 -23.82
C ILE A 24 -4.95 -36.81 -22.37
N GLN A 25 -3.80 -36.51 -21.78
CA GLN A 25 -3.46 -36.92 -20.39
C GLN A 25 -3.64 -35.76 -19.40
N GLY A 26 -4.06 -36.08 -18.16
CA GLY A 26 -4.07 -35.11 -17.06
C GLY A 26 -5.23 -34.11 -17.04
N VAL A 27 -6.24 -34.27 -17.91
CA VAL A 27 -7.47 -33.45 -17.89
C VAL A 27 -8.37 -33.88 -16.75
N THR A 28 -8.72 -32.94 -15.89
CA THR A 28 -9.57 -33.14 -14.71
C THR A 28 -10.98 -32.61 -14.93
N HIS A 29 -11.16 -31.61 -15.80
CA HIS A 29 -12.47 -31.01 -16.09
C HIS A 29 -12.49 -30.45 -17.51
N VAL A 30 -13.57 -30.69 -18.26
CA VAL A 30 -13.78 -30.12 -19.60
C VAL A 30 -15.25 -29.80 -19.82
N GLY A 31 -15.55 -28.72 -20.55
CA GLY A 31 -16.92 -28.29 -20.76
C GLY A 31 -17.02 -26.91 -21.39
N ARG A 32 -18.25 -26.47 -21.58
CA ARG A 32 -18.57 -25.13 -22.10
C ARG A 32 -18.89 -24.21 -20.94
N LEU A 33 -18.25 -23.04 -20.92
CA LEU A 33 -18.50 -21.98 -19.94
C LEU A 33 -18.77 -20.65 -20.66
N HIS A 34 -19.55 -19.81 -20.02
CA HIS A 34 -19.67 -18.41 -20.34
C HIS A 34 -18.63 -17.65 -19.54
N VAL A 35 -17.79 -16.89 -20.23
CA VAL A 35 -16.67 -16.16 -19.64
C VAL A 35 -16.84 -14.68 -19.93
N LYS A 36 -16.58 -13.83 -18.94
CA LYS A 36 -16.61 -12.38 -19.05
C LYS A 36 -15.37 -11.79 -18.42
N GLU A 37 -14.71 -10.89 -19.14
CA GLU A 37 -13.55 -10.17 -18.65
C GLU A 37 -13.92 -8.78 -18.10
N GLY A 38 -13.64 -8.55 -16.82
CA GLY A 38 -13.99 -7.33 -16.11
C GLY A 38 -15.50 -7.10 -15.98
N VAL A 39 -15.87 -6.02 -15.28
CA VAL A 39 -17.28 -5.67 -15.04
C VAL A 39 -17.94 -5.14 -16.33
N GLY A 40 -17.19 -4.38 -17.13
CA GLY A 40 -17.66 -3.75 -18.36
C GLY A 40 -17.53 -4.60 -19.63
N GLY A 41 -16.94 -5.80 -19.57
CA GLY A 41 -16.79 -6.67 -20.72
C GLY A 41 -18.11 -7.30 -21.20
N PHE A 42 -18.02 -8.14 -22.23
CA PHE A 42 -19.15 -8.92 -22.75
C PHE A 42 -18.97 -10.40 -22.42
N TRP A 43 -20.10 -11.10 -22.24
CA TRP A 43 -20.09 -12.54 -22.05
C TRP A 43 -19.79 -13.23 -23.38
N GLN A 44 -18.87 -14.18 -23.36
CA GLN A 44 -18.53 -15.03 -24.49
C GLN A 44 -18.59 -16.49 -24.08
N THR A 45 -19.13 -17.32 -24.95
CA THR A 45 -19.20 -18.77 -24.72
C THR A 45 -17.93 -19.41 -25.25
N THR A 46 -17.21 -20.11 -24.38
CA THR A 46 -15.91 -20.70 -24.67
C THR A 46 -15.87 -22.15 -24.19
N THR A 47 -15.11 -22.97 -24.91
CA THR A 47 -14.73 -24.30 -24.43
C THR A 47 -13.56 -24.15 -23.48
N VAL A 48 -13.70 -24.73 -22.29
CA VAL A 48 -12.72 -24.66 -21.22
C VAL A 48 -12.25 -26.07 -20.85
N CYS A 49 -10.94 -26.24 -20.68
CA CYS A 49 -10.31 -27.48 -20.26
C CYS A 49 -9.32 -27.21 -19.12
N LEU A 50 -9.43 -27.96 -18.03
CA LEU A 50 -8.50 -27.93 -16.91
C LEU A 50 -7.55 -29.14 -17.02
N GLN A 51 -6.27 -28.87 -17.24
CA GLN A 51 -5.21 -29.88 -17.29
C GLN A 51 -4.16 -29.56 -16.23
N GLY A 52 -4.06 -30.41 -15.20
CA GLY A 52 -3.19 -30.13 -14.04
C GLY A 52 -3.52 -28.77 -13.39
N ARG A 53 -2.62 -27.79 -13.56
CA ARG A 53 -2.78 -26.40 -13.07
C ARG A 53 -2.95 -25.38 -14.19
N GLN A 54 -3.25 -25.83 -15.41
CA GLN A 54 -3.46 -24.97 -16.57
C GLN A 54 -4.93 -25.00 -16.98
N LEU A 55 -5.51 -23.81 -17.19
CA LEU A 55 -6.84 -23.61 -17.72
C LEU A 55 -6.72 -23.16 -19.17
N HIS A 56 -7.15 -24.01 -20.09
CA HIS A 56 -7.15 -23.73 -21.52
C HIS A 56 -8.52 -23.20 -21.92
N LEU A 57 -8.58 -22.00 -22.51
CA LEU A 57 -9.81 -21.36 -22.96
C LEU A 57 -9.78 -21.17 -24.47
N GLN A 58 -10.79 -21.65 -25.17
CA GLN A 58 -10.96 -21.41 -26.61
C GLN A 58 -12.30 -20.75 -26.90
N ALA A 59 -12.24 -19.56 -27.49
CA ALA A 59 -13.39 -18.80 -27.97
C ALA A 59 -13.48 -18.92 -29.50
N GLY A 60 -14.42 -19.73 -29.99
CA GLY A 60 -14.61 -19.94 -31.44
C GLY A 60 -13.39 -20.55 -32.14
N GLU A 61 -13.08 -20.06 -33.34
CA GLU A 61 -11.92 -20.48 -34.16
C GLU A 61 -10.61 -19.75 -33.79
N GLY A 62 -10.62 -18.93 -32.73
CA GLY A 62 -9.44 -18.21 -32.27
C GLY A 62 -8.36 -19.10 -31.64
N ALA A 63 -7.17 -18.54 -31.46
CA ALA A 63 -6.10 -19.18 -30.70
C ALA A 63 -6.53 -19.42 -29.26
N ALA A 64 -6.21 -20.60 -28.73
CA ALA A 64 -6.53 -20.94 -27.34
C ALA A 64 -5.63 -20.17 -26.37
N GLU A 65 -6.24 -19.57 -25.36
CA GLU A 65 -5.54 -18.95 -24.24
C GLU A 65 -5.18 -20.02 -23.21
N ILE A 66 -3.92 -20.06 -22.77
CA ILE A 66 -3.46 -20.97 -21.69
C ILE A 66 -3.18 -20.15 -20.45
N MET A 67 -3.98 -20.36 -19.41
CA MET A 67 -3.84 -19.70 -18.13
C MET A 67 -3.22 -20.64 -17.10
N ASP A 68 -2.05 -20.28 -16.59
CA ASP A 68 -1.44 -20.94 -15.44
C ASP A 68 -2.12 -20.48 -14.15
N LEU A 69 -2.84 -21.38 -13.48
CA LEU A 69 -3.54 -21.09 -12.23
C LEU A 69 -2.60 -20.65 -11.11
N ARG A 70 -1.29 -20.97 -11.18
CA ARG A 70 -0.31 -20.43 -10.20
C ARG A 70 -0.15 -18.91 -10.30
N LYS A 71 -0.54 -18.29 -11.41
CA LYS A 71 -0.52 -16.83 -11.60
C LYS A 71 -1.82 -16.14 -11.18
N VAL A 72 -2.84 -16.92 -10.77
CA VAL A 72 -4.11 -16.40 -10.26
C VAL A 72 -3.96 -16.01 -8.80
N MET A 73 -4.33 -14.77 -8.47
CA MET A 73 -4.23 -14.18 -7.14
C MET A 73 -5.29 -14.73 -6.18
N SER A 74 -6.50 -14.92 -6.68
CA SER A 74 -7.61 -15.50 -5.89
C SER A 74 -8.66 -16.13 -6.79
N VAL A 75 -9.27 -17.20 -6.28
CA VAL A 75 -10.47 -17.84 -6.83
C VAL A 75 -11.62 -17.60 -5.84
N GLY A 76 -12.79 -17.19 -6.31
CA GLY A 76 -13.92 -16.94 -5.41
C GLY A 76 -15.28 -16.97 -6.09
N LYS A 77 -16.35 -17.19 -5.33
CA LYS A 77 -17.74 -17.11 -5.84
C LYS A 77 -18.17 -15.65 -6.02
N SER A 78 -18.91 -15.34 -7.09
CA SER A 78 -19.45 -14.00 -7.37
C SER A 78 -20.95 -14.07 -7.72
N GLY A 79 -21.79 -13.46 -6.89
CA GLY A 79 -23.23 -13.30 -7.18
C GLY A 79 -23.58 -12.04 -7.95
N SER A 80 -22.62 -11.14 -8.16
CA SER A 80 -22.87 -9.78 -8.70
C SER A 80 -22.99 -9.74 -10.23
N LEU A 81 -22.36 -10.69 -10.91
CA LEU A 81 -22.32 -10.77 -12.38
C LEU A 81 -22.70 -12.18 -12.79
N THR A 82 -23.83 -12.29 -13.50
CA THR A 82 -24.35 -13.56 -14.02
C THR A 82 -24.59 -13.45 -15.52
N PHE A 83 -24.53 -14.58 -16.21
CA PHE A 83 -24.84 -14.67 -17.63
C PHE A 83 -26.37 -14.77 -17.82
N PRO A 84 -27.01 -13.78 -18.48
CA PRO A 84 -28.46 -13.77 -18.63
C PRO A 84 -29.02 -14.90 -19.50
N GLY A 85 -28.19 -15.46 -20.39
CA GLY A 85 -28.59 -16.52 -21.32
C GLY A 85 -28.36 -17.94 -20.80
N ALA A 86 -28.03 -18.11 -19.51
CA ALA A 86 -27.85 -19.44 -18.92
C ALA A 86 -29.19 -20.19 -18.89
N HIS A 87 -29.15 -21.51 -19.05
CA HIS A 87 -30.35 -22.36 -18.97
C HIS A 87 -31.06 -22.24 -17.61
N GLU A 88 -30.27 -22.10 -16.54
CA GLU A 88 -30.77 -21.88 -15.19
C GLU A 88 -29.99 -20.75 -14.52
N ALA A 89 -30.70 -19.80 -13.90
CA ALA A 89 -30.09 -18.65 -13.25
C ALA A 89 -29.26 -19.11 -12.03
N GLY A 90 -28.00 -18.66 -11.97
CA GLY A 90 -27.08 -19.01 -10.90
C GLY A 90 -25.90 -18.04 -10.79
N PRO A 91 -25.12 -18.14 -9.71
CA PRO A 91 -23.92 -17.32 -9.52
C PRO A 91 -22.81 -17.72 -10.49
N SER A 92 -21.89 -16.79 -10.76
CA SER A 92 -20.62 -17.09 -11.42
C SER A 92 -19.52 -17.33 -10.36
N PHE A 93 -18.35 -17.79 -10.79
CA PHE A 93 -17.12 -17.69 -10.01
C PHE A 93 -16.10 -16.80 -10.73
N GLN A 94 -15.18 -16.22 -9.98
CA GLN A 94 -14.19 -15.28 -10.48
C GLN A 94 -12.77 -15.79 -10.28
N LEU A 95 -11.91 -15.46 -11.24
CA LEU A 95 -10.46 -15.63 -11.18
C LEU A 95 -9.84 -14.24 -11.27
N GLN A 96 -9.12 -13.84 -10.22
CA GLN A 96 -8.43 -12.55 -10.18
C GLN A 96 -6.97 -12.75 -10.59
N LEU A 97 -6.53 -12.08 -11.64
CA LEU A 97 -5.15 -12.01 -12.11
C LEU A 97 -4.61 -10.58 -11.91
N PRO A 98 -3.28 -10.39 -11.94
CA PRO A 98 -2.70 -9.04 -11.95
C PRO A 98 -3.24 -8.22 -13.13
N GLY A 99 -4.03 -7.18 -12.84
CA GLY A 99 -4.60 -6.27 -13.84
C GLY A 99 -5.81 -6.80 -14.62
N ARG A 100 -6.32 -8.01 -14.31
CA ARG A 100 -7.41 -8.66 -15.05
C ARG A 100 -8.28 -9.50 -14.12
N THR A 101 -9.61 -9.43 -14.27
CA THR A 101 -10.55 -10.32 -13.55
C THR A 101 -11.44 -11.02 -14.54
N MET A 102 -11.56 -12.34 -14.42
CA MET A 102 -12.43 -13.15 -15.27
C MET A 102 -13.57 -13.75 -14.45
N TYR A 103 -14.79 -13.68 -14.97
CA TYR A 103 -15.98 -14.31 -14.42
C TYR A 103 -16.35 -15.50 -15.31
N LEU A 104 -16.64 -16.64 -14.70
CA LEU A 104 -16.98 -17.87 -15.39
C LEU A 104 -18.29 -18.43 -14.84
N GLN A 105 -19.18 -18.85 -15.72
CA GLN A 105 -20.46 -19.43 -15.38
C GLN A 105 -20.84 -20.54 -16.36
N ALA A 106 -21.31 -21.67 -15.85
CA ALA A 106 -21.91 -22.73 -16.66
C ALA A 106 -23.42 -22.52 -16.81
N ASP A 107 -24.05 -23.26 -17.72
CA ASP A 107 -25.50 -23.19 -17.96
C ASP A 107 -26.37 -23.56 -16.74
N HIS A 108 -25.84 -24.40 -15.86
CA HIS A 108 -26.50 -24.80 -14.61
C HIS A 108 -25.66 -24.42 -13.39
N PRO A 109 -26.28 -23.99 -12.27
CA PRO A 109 -25.58 -23.65 -11.04
C PRO A 109 -24.71 -24.79 -10.49
N CYS A 110 -25.20 -26.02 -10.54
CA CYS A 110 -24.46 -27.20 -10.05
C CYS A 110 -23.16 -27.45 -10.85
N HIS A 111 -23.18 -27.20 -12.16
CA HIS A 111 -21.99 -27.30 -13.01
C HIS A 111 -21.02 -26.16 -12.70
N THR A 112 -21.53 -24.94 -12.47
CA THR A 112 -20.69 -23.80 -12.07
C THR A 112 -19.98 -24.06 -10.76
N GLU A 113 -20.65 -24.66 -9.78
CA GLU A 113 -20.05 -25.06 -8.51
C GLU A 113 -19.00 -26.16 -8.68
N SER A 114 -19.28 -27.18 -9.51
CA SER A 114 -18.32 -28.24 -9.83
C SER A 114 -17.04 -27.69 -10.50
N TRP A 115 -17.20 -26.72 -11.41
CA TRP A 115 -16.09 -25.99 -12.03
C TRP A 115 -15.29 -25.18 -11.03
N ALA A 116 -15.97 -24.39 -10.19
CA ALA A 116 -15.32 -23.58 -9.16
C ALA A 116 -14.49 -24.47 -8.21
N ALA A 117 -15.04 -25.59 -7.73
CA ALA A 117 -14.33 -26.53 -6.87
C ALA A 117 -13.11 -27.16 -7.55
N SER A 118 -13.22 -27.49 -8.84
CA SER A 118 -12.11 -28.09 -9.60
C SER A 118 -10.99 -27.09 -9.82
N VAL A 119 -11.33 -25.84 -10.17
CA VAL A 119 -10.35 -24.76 -10.35
C VAL A 119 -9.71 -24.38 -9.02
N GLU A 120 -10.48 -24.32 -7.93
CA GLU A 120 -9.96 -24.04 -6.59
C GLU A 120 -8.98 -25.12 -6.12
N CYS A 121 -9.30 -26.39 -6.34
CA CYS A 121 -8.41 -27.52 -6.05
C CYS A 121 -7.11 -27.45 -6.87
N ALA A 122 -7.20 -27.15 -8.17
CA ALA A 122 -6.04 -26.99 -9.04
C ALA A 122 -5.23 -25.70 -8.76
N TRP A 123 -5.86 -24.68 -8.18
CA TRP A 123 -5.24 -23.43 -7.78
C TRP A 123 -4.55 -23.51 -6.40
N ALA A 124 -5.06 -24.32 -5.47
CA ALA A 124 -4.49 -24.46 -4.14
C ALA A 124 -3.07 -25.06 -4.18
N THR A 125 -2.16 -24.54 -3.37
CA THR A 125 -0.79 -25.09 -3.25
C THR A 125 -0.85 -26.38 -2.42
N PRO A 126 -0.18 -27.49 -2.81
CA PRO A 126 -0.17 -28.72 -2.03
C PRO A 126 0.56 -28.54 -0.68
N PRO A 127 0.30 -29.42 0.30
CA PRO A 127 1.08 -29.46 1.54
C PRO A 127 2.56 -29.74 1.24
N SER A 128 3.47 -28.93 1.81
CA SER A 128 4.92 -29.01 1.56
C SER A 128 5.30 -28.86 0.07
N PRO A 129 5.04 -27.69 -0.53
CA PRO A 129 5.23 -27.48 -1.97
C PRO A 129 6.70 -27.54 -2.38
N ALA A 130 6.96 -28.08 -3.57
CA ALA A 130 8.21 -27.83 -4.30
C ALA A 130 8.19 -26.41 -4.90
N PHE A 131 9.33 -25.92 -5.38
CA PHE A 131 9.39 -24.61 -6.05
C PHE A 131 8.44 -24.50 -7.24
N SER A 132 8.24 -25.60 -7.97
CA SER A 132 7.30 -25.69 -9.10
C SER A 132 5.83 -25.51 -8.70
N ASP A 133 5.48 -25.71 -7.43
CA ASP A 133 4.08 -25.67 -6.98
C ASP A 133 3.67 -24.29 -6.46
N LEU A 134 4.64 -23.39 -6.27
CA LEU A 134 4.40 -22.07 -5.70
C LEU A 134 3.59 -21.17 -6.64
N TYR A 135 2.84 -20.23 -6.06
CA TYR A 135 2.23 -19.14 -6.81
C TYR A 135 3.30 -18.30 -7.51
N LEU A 136 3.06 -17.97 -8.77
CA LEU A 136 4.00 -17.31 -9.66
C LEU A 136 3.57 -15.88 -9.97
N SER A 137 4.54 -14.99 -10.09
CA SER A 137 4.35 -13.67 -10.69
C SER A 137 4.15 -13.80 -12.21
N PRO A 138 3.78 -12.72 -12.92
CA PRO A 138 3.68 -12.73 -14.38
C PRO A 138 4.96 -13.24 -15.06
N ASP A 139 6.13 -12.92 -14.49
CA ASP A 139 7.46 -13.32 -14.98
C ASP A 139 7.80 -14.80 -14.70
N GLY A 140 6.90 -15.57 -14.08
CA GLY A 140 7.08 -17.02 -13.88
C GLY A 140 7.96 -17.39 -12.69
N ILE A 141 8.19 -16.46 -11.76
CA ILE A 141 8.96 -16.68 -10.52
C ILE A 141 8.04 -16.66 -9.30
N PRO A 142 8.37 -17.35 -8.20
CA PRO A 142 7.53 -17.37 -7.01
C PRO A 142 7.27 -15.97 -6.42
N VAL A 143 6.00 -15.62 -6.22
CA VAL A 143 5.54 -14.27 -5.83
C VAL A 143 6.25 -13.74 -4.57
N VAL A 144 6.38 -14.60 -3.56
CA VAL A 144 7.06 -14.23 -2.31
C VAL A 144 8.50 -13.78 -2.56
N ILE A 145 9.22 -14.56 -3.36
CA ILE A 145 10.63 -14.32 -3.62
C ILE A 145 10.77 -13.04 -4.46
N ASP A 146 9.94 -12.90 -5.49
CA ASP A 146 9.88 -11.69 -6.31
C ASP A 146 9.67 -10.42 -5.47
N ARG A 147 8.68 -10.43 -4.56
CA ARG A 147 8.43 -9.31 -3.64
C ARG A 147 9.62 -8.98 -2.76
N CYS A 148 10.33 -10.00 -2.26
CA CYS A 148 11.55 -9.80 -1.45
C CYS A 148 12.68 -9.19 -2.28
N LEU A 149 12.93 -9.73 -3.47
CA LEU A 149 13.97 -9.22 -4.37
C LEU A 149 13.68 -7.78 -4.76
N ASN A 150 12.43 -7.45 -5.11
CA ASN A 150 12.03 -6.07 -5.45
C ASN A 150 12.19 -5.12 -4.27
N PHE A 151 11.81 -5.53 -3.05
CA PHE A 151 12.02 -4.73 -1.85
C PHE A 151 13.51 -4.45 -1.60
N ILE A 152 14.37 -5.47 -1.70
CA ILE A 152 15.81 -5.33 -1.49
C ILE A 152 16.45 -4.52 -2.62
N SER A 153 16.04 -4.73 -3.88
CA SER A 153 16.48 -3.91 -5.02
C SER A 153 16.09 -2.44 -4.85
N THR A 154 14.97 -2.15 -4.18
CA THR A 154 14.50 -0.77 -3.99
C THR A 154 15.22 -0.10 -2.82
N TYR A 155 15.30 -0.77 -1.67
CA TYR A 155 15.76 -0.15 -0.41
C TYR A 155 17.11 -0.66 0.11
N GLY A 156 17.60 -1.80 -0.39
CA GLY A 156 18.77 -2.50 0.14
C GLY A 156 20.01 -2.48 -0.74
N THR A 157 19.94 -2.11 -2.03
CA THR A 157 21.09 -2.20 -2.95
C THR A 157 22.33 -1.46 -2.47
N MET A 158 22.16 -0.29 -1.85
CA MET A 158 23.28 0.53 -1.35
C MET A 158 23.56 0.29 0.13
N LEU A 159 22.80 -0.57 0.80
CA LEU A 159 22.89 -0.79 2.24
C LEU A 159 24.10 -1.66 2.57
N THR A 160 24.97 -1.15 3.45
CA THR A 160 26.18 -1.84 3.89
C THR A 160 25.89 -3.25 4.41
N GLY A 161 26.60 -4.24 3.88
CA GLY A 161 26.52 -5.62 4.33
C GLY A 161 25.16 -6.30 4.07
N ILE A 162 24.37 -5.83 3.09
CA ILE A 162 23.13 -6.49 2.67
C ILE A 162 23.38 -7.98 2.39
N TYR A 163 22.44 -8.85 2.78
CA TYR A 163 22.60 -10.31 2.86
C TYR A 163 23.60 -10.88 3.87
N ARG A 164 24.64 -10.15 4.28
CA ARG A 164 25.61 -10.63 5.29
C ARG A 164 25.17 -10.33 6.72
N LEU A 165 24.78 -9.09 6.99
CA LEU A 165 24.39 -8.66 8.34
C LEU A 165 23.02 -9.25 8.72
N ALA A 166 22.87 -9.52 10.02
CA ALA A 166 21.65 -10.09 10.58
C ALA A 166 20.55 -9.02 10.71
N GLY A 167 19.31 -9.42 10.42
CA GLY A 167 18.10 -8.69 10.79
C GLY A 167 17.60 -9.10 12.18
N SER A 168 16.49 -8.50 12.61
CA SER A 168 15.78 -8.86 13.83
C SER A 168 15.20 -10.27 13.74
N SER A 169 15.68 -11.16 14.61
CA SER A 169 15.28 -12.58 14.62
C SER A 169 13.76 -12.78 14.71
N SER A 170 13.07 -11.96 15.52
CA SER A 170 11.61 -12.03 15.68
C SER A 170 10.87 -11.61 14.41
N LYS A 171 11.29 -10.50 13.78
CA LYS A 171 10.70 -10.03 12.51
C LYS A 171 10.96 -11.02 11.38
N VAL A 172 12.17 -11.55 11.29
CA VAL A 172 12.55 -12.56 10.30
C VAL A 172 11.70 -13.82 10.46
N LYS A 173 11.52 -14.34 11.68
CA LYS A 173 10.69 -15.53 11.92
C LYS A 173 9.24 -15.29 11.52
N LYS A 174 8.64 -14.19 11.98
CA LYS A 174 7.27 -13.80 11.62
C LYS A 174 7.10 -13.66 10.11
N LEU A 175 8.08 -13.05 9.43
CA LEU A 175 8.03 -12.84 8.00
C LEU A 175 8.06 -14.17 7.23
N VAL A 176 8.93 -15.11 7.61
CA VAL A 176 8.96 -16.46 7.00
C VAL A 176 7.64 -17.21 7.21
N GLU A 177 7.00 -17.09 8.37
CA GLU A 177 5.68 -17.69 8.61
C GLU A 177 4.62 -17.13 7.65
N VAL A 178 4.59 -15.80 7.46
CA VAL A 178 3.67 -15.15 6.50
C VAL A 178 3.93 -15.61 5.06
N MET A 179 5.20 -15.79 4.69
CA MET A 179 5.61 -16.28 3.37
C MET A 179 5.07 -17.67 3.03
N HIS A 180 4.91 -18.54 4.04
CA HIS A 180 4.34 -19.89 3.84
C HIS A 180 2.81 -19.90 3.77
N GLN A 181 2.12 -18.90 4.35
CA GLN A 181 0.66 -18.92 4.48
C GLN A 181 -0.08 -18.30 3.29
N ASN A 182 0.19 -17.03 2.98
CA ASN A 182 -0.51 -16.32 1.89
C ASN A 182 0.45 -15.43 1.08
N PRO A 183 1.08 -16.00 0.04
CA PRO A 183 2.00 -15.29 -0.84
C PRO A 183 1.46 -13.98 -1.44
N TRP A 184 0.19 -13.96 -1.81
CA TRP A 184 -0.43 -12.79 -2.45
C TRP A 184 -0.76 -11.66 -1.46
N ALA A 185 -0.94 -11.98 -0.17
CA ALA A 185 -1.16 -10.98 0.88
C ALA A 185 0.13 -10.40 1.48
N LEU A 186 1.32 -10.90 1.10
CA LEU A 186 2.59 -10.44 1.63
C LEU A 186 2.87 -8.96 1.27
N HIS A 187 2.68 -8.05 2.21
CA HIS A 187 3.01 -6.64 2.04
C HIS A 187 4.31 -6.30 2.77
N LEU A 188 5.30 -5.76 2.05
CA LEU A 188 6.60 -5.38 2.60
C LEU A 188 6.72 -3.85 2.57
N THR A 189 6.83 -3.25 3.75
CA THR A 189 7.02 -1.80 3.94
C THR A 189 8.31 -1.55 4.71
N THR A 190 8.90 -0.36 4.52
CA THR A 190 10.07 0.07 5.28
C THR A 190 9.76 0.40 6.74
N ASP A 191 8.48 0.64 7.07
CA ASP A 191 8.02 0.90 8.44
C ASP A 191 8.04 -0.40 9.27
N ASP A 192 7.65 -1.52 8.64
CA ASP A 192 7.58 -2.81 9.30
C ASP A 192 8.90 -3.58 9.26
N TYR A 193 9.65 -3.51 8.16
CA TYR A 193 10.83 -4.35 7.91
C TYR A 193 12.01 -3.56 7.36
N THR A 194 13.20 -3.86 7.87
CA THR A 194 14.45 -3.39 7.29
C THR A 194 14.87 -4.28 6.11
N PRO A 195 15.71 -3.80 5.17
CA PRO A 195 16.24 -4.66 4.11
C PRO A 195 17.03 -5.86 4.63
N HIS A 196 17.68 -5.75 5.81
CA HIS A 196 18.33 -6.89 6.46
C HIS A 196 17.32 -7.94 6.95
N ASP A 197 16.16 -7.52 7.46
CA ASP A 197 15.09 -8.46 7.87
C ASP A 197 14.62 -9.27 6.65
N VAL A 198 14.30 -8.58 5.55
CA VAL A 198 13.80 -9.21 4.32
C VAL A 198 14.86 -10.11 3.68
N ALA A 199 16.12 -9.67 3.63
CA ALA A 199 17.23 -10.47 3.11
C ALA A 199 17.46 -11.77 3.91
N ASN A 200 17.38 -11.71 5.24
CA ASN A 200 17.52 -12.89 6.08
C ASN A 200 16.30 -13.82 6.01
N ALA A 201 15.09 -13.26 5.90
CA ALA A 201 13.87 -14.04 5.68
C ALA A 201 13.91 -14.77 4.34
N LEU A 202 14.34 -14.12 3.24
CA LEU A 202 14.49 -14.74 1.93
C LEU A 202 15.43 -15.96 1.97
N LYS A 203 16.62 -15.82 2.58
CA LYS A 203 17.58 -16.94 2.73
C LYS A 203 17.02 -18.08 3.58
N ARG A 204 16.24 -17.77 4.62
CA ARG A 204 15.59 -18.79 5.46
C ARG A 204 14.46 -19.49 4.71
N TYR A 205 13.66 -18.75 3.95
CA TYR A 205 12.59 -19.28 3.12
C TYR A 205 13.13 -20.24 2.05
N LEU A 206 14.19 -19.85 1.32
CA LEU A 206 14.84 -20.73 0.33
C LEU A 206 15.35 -22.05 0.93
N ARG A 207 15.88 -22.01 2.16
CA ARG A 207 16.36 -23.21 2.88
C ARG A 207 15.25 -24.06 3.53
N SER A 208 14.03 -23.53 3.60
CA SER A 208 12.90 -24.26 4.20
C SER A 208 12.37 -25.39 3.30
N PHE A 209 12.67 -25.33 2.00
CA PHE A 209 12.18 -26.27 1.01
C PHE A 209 12.85 -27.65 1.11
N PRO A 210 12.09 -28.75 0.89
CA PRO A 210 12.61 -30.13 0.81
C PRO A 210 13.87 -30.25 -0.05
N ASP A 211 13.79 -29.73 -1.28
CA ASP A 211 14.85 -29.75 -2.28
C ASP A 211 15.49 -28.36 -2.43
N CYS A 212 16.79 -28.29 -2.73
CA CYS A 212 17.47 -27.02 -2.96
C CYS A 212 17.16 -26.45 -4.36
N LEU A 213 17.42 -25.16 -4.57
CA LEU A 213 17.11 -24.51 -5.84
C LEU A 213 17.86 -25.14 -7.02
N LEU A 214 19.11 -25.56 -6.80
CA LEU A 214 19.95 -26.24 -7.79
C LEU A 214 19.69 -27.75 -7.90
N THR A 215 18.70 -28.26 -7.14
CA THR A 215 18.23 -29.64 -7.05
C THR A 215 19.26 -30.63 -6.50
N ASN A 216 18.82 -31.46 -5.56
CA ASN A 216 19.62 -32.51 -4.96
C ASN A 216 20.02 -33.57 -6.01
N LYS A 217 19.19 -33.78 -7.03
CA LYS A 217 19.46 -34.67 -8.17
C LYS A 217 20.75 -34.29 -8.92
N LEU A 218 21.06 -33.00 -9.02
CA LEU A 218 22.23 -32.49 -9.74
C LEU A 218 23.42 -32.20 -8.83
N LEU A 219 23.28 -32.35 -7.50
CA LEU A 219 24.28 -31.96 -6.49
C LEU A 219 25.69 -32.45 -6.79
N LEU A 220 25.87 -33.76 -7.03
CA LEU A 220 27.20 -34.34 -7.30
C LEU A 220 27.83 -33.78 -8.58
N ARG A 221 27.01 -33.46 -9.58
CA ARG A 221 27.50 -32.88 -10.84
C ARG A 221 27.90 -31.42 -10.65
N TRP A 222 27.18 -30.66 -9.83
CA TRP A 222 27.61 -29.31 -9.42
C TRP A 222 28.95 -29.35 -8.69
N ILE A 223 29.12 -30.27 -7.74
CA ILE A 223 30.39 -30.44 -7.00
C ILE A 223 31.53 -30.80 -7.94
N HIS A 224 31.33 -31.75 -8.85
CA HIS A 224 32.37 -32.13 -9.82
C HIS A 224 32.73 -30.96 -10.75
N THR A 225 31.75 -30.15 -11.15
CA THR A 225 31.94 -28.98 -12.00
C THR A 225 32.85 -27.93 -11.34
N SER A 226 32.76 -27.75 -10.02
CA SER A 226 33.65 -26.83 -9.29
C SER A 226 35.14 -27.20 -9.38
N LYS A 227 35.44 -28.50 -9.60
CA LYS A 227 36.79 -29.05 -9.72
C LYS A 227 37.36 -28.96 -11.15
N VAL A 228 36.57 -28.51 -12.13
CA VAL A 228 37.02 -28.36 -13.53
C VAL A 228 37.89 -27.10 -13.65
N GLU A 229 39.18 -27.29 -13.94
CA GLU A 229 40.15 -26.19 -14.01
C GLU A 229 39.99 -25.29 -15.24
N HIS A 230 39.64 -25.87 -16.41
CA HIS A 230 39.53 -25.09 -17.65
C HIS A 230 38.25 -24.25 -17.67
N PRO A 231 38.31 -22.89 -17.65
CA PRO A 231 37.13 -22.04 -17.48
C PRO A 231 36.10 -22.20 -18.60
N GLY A 232 36.56 -22.46 -19.82
CA GLY A 232 35.67 -22.70 -20.97
C GLY A 232 34.89 -24.01 -20.86
N GLU A 233 35.51 -25.06 -20.32
CA GLU A 233 34.84 -26.37 -20.15
C GLU A 233 33.91 -26.31 -18.95
N ARG A 234 34.36 -25.71 -17.84
CA ARG A 234 33.54 -25.45 -16.66
C ARG A 234 32.25 -24.70 -17.03
N ARG A 235 32.36 -23.65 -17.84
CA ARG A 235 31.20 -22.89 -18.36
C ARG A 235 30.24 -23.74 -19.18
N LYS A 236 30.75 -24.61 -20.06
CA LYS A 236 29.91 -25.53 -20.85
C LYS A 236 29.14 -26.49 -19.95
N VAL A 237 29.79 -27.08 -18.96
CA VAL A 237 29.14 -27.99 -18.01
C VAL A 237 28.07 -27.27 -17.19
N ILE A 238 28.36 -26.06 -16.70
CA ILE A 238 27.35 -25.22 -16.00
C ILE A 238 26.13 -24.98 -16.90
N LYS A 239 26.33 -24.62 -18.18
CA LYS A 239 25.21 -24.44 -19.12
C LYS A 239 24.36 -25.71 -19.29
N THR A 240 25.00 -26.87 -19.41
CA THR A 240 24.29 -28.15 -19.48
C THR A 240 23.45 -28.36 -18.22
N LEU A 241 24.03 -28.16 -17.03
CA LEU A 241 23.30 -28.32 -15.78
C LEU A 241 22.14 -27.34 -15.63
N LEU A 242 22.31 -26.09 -16.07
CA LEU A 242 21.23 -25.10 -16.10
C LEU A 242 20.06 -25.55 -16.99
N SER A 243 20.35 -26.16 -18.14
CA SER A 243 19.31 -26.65 -19.07
C SER A 243 18.53 -27.87 -18.54
N GLU A 244 19.08 -28.57 -17.55
CA GLU A 244 18.43 -29.73 -16.91
C GLU A 244 17.59 -29.35 -15.68
N LEU A 245 17.67 -28.09 -15.22
CA LEU A 245 16.85 -27.62 -14.11
C LEU A 245 15.36 -27.55 -14.50
N PRO A 246 14.44 -27.85 -13.57
CA PRO A 246 13.03 -27.53 -13.78
C PRO A 246 12.85 -26.06 -14.15
N ILE A 247 11.92 -25.76 -15.05
CA ILE A 247 11.74 -24.41 -15.61
C ILE A 247 11.57 -23.33 -14.52
N THR A 248 10.83 -23.63 -13.46
CA THR A 248 10.62 -22.71 -12.33
C THR A 248 11.91 -22.48 -11.53
N ASN A 249 12.72 -23.51 -11.31
CA ASN A 249 14.02 -23.40 -10.65
C ASN A 249 14.99 -22.56 -11.49
N PHE A 250 15.05 -22.81 -12.80
CA PHE A 250 15.89 -22.04 -13.72
C PHE A 250 15.48 -20.55 -13.76
N GLN A 251 14.18 -20.25 -13.91
CA GLN A 251 13.63 -18.89 -13.91
C GLN A 251 13.97 -18.16 -12.60
N LEU A 252 13.75 -18.81 -11.46
CA LEU A 252 14.06 -18.27 -10.15
C LEU A 252 15.58 -18.05 -9.97
N LEU A 253 16.40 -19.00 -10.38
CA LEU A 253 17.87 -18.89 -10.32
C LEU A 253 18.37 -17.75 -11.21
N LYS A 254 17.84 -17.59 -12.42
CA LYS A 254 18.15 -16.47 -13.33
C LYS A 254 17.86 -15.14 -12.66
N LYS A 255 16.66 -14.96 -12.10
CA LYS A 255 16.27 -13.72 -11.42
C LYS A 255 17.11 -13.44 -10.17
N LEU A 256 17.33 -14.46 -9.34
CA LEU A 256 18.15 -14.33 -8.13
C LEU A 256 19.60 -13.97 -8.48
N THR A 257 20.19 -14.62 -9.48
CA THR A 257 21.57 -14.35 -9.92
C THR A 257 21.70 -12.94 -10.49
N CYS A 258 20.71 -12.48 -11.26
CA CYS A 258 20.62 -11.09 -11.73
C CYS A 258 20.64 -10.10 -10.54
N HIS A 259 19.80 -10.36 -9.53
CA HIS A 259 19.74 -9.53 -8.33
C HIS A 259 21.10 -9.51 -7.60
N LEU A 260 21.73 -10.66 -7.39
CA LEU A 260 23.04 -10.74 -6.71
C LEU A 260 24.15 -10.07 -7.52
N LYS A 261 24.11 -10.15 -8.85
CA LYS A 261 25.01 -9.40 -9.73
C LYS A 261 24.84 -7.91 -9.54
N SER A 262 23.60 -7.41 -9.53
CA SER A 262 23.31 -5.99 -9.25
C SER A 262 23.82 -5.56 -7.87
N ILE A 263 23.66 -6.36 -6.82
CA ILE A 263 24.26 -6.07 -5.49
C ILE A 263 25.78 -5.98 -5.59
N SER A 264 26.43 -6.95 -6.25
CA SER A 264 27.88 -6.96 -6.40
C SER A 264 28.41 -5.78 -7.22
N ASP A 265 27.66 -5.30 -8.21
CA ASP A 265 28.04 -4.15 -9.04
C ASP A 265 28.04 -2.84 -8.24
N HIS A 266 27.34 -2.81 -7.10
CA HIS A 266 27.32 -1.69 -6.15
C HIS A 266 28.19 -1.97 -4.90
N SER A 267 29.15 -2.89 -5.01
CA SER A 267 30.01 -3.31 -3.89
C SER A 267 30.93 -2.21 -3.37
N ASP A 268 31.16 -1.14 -4.14
CA ASP A 268 31.81 0.09 -3.71
C ASP A 268 31.05 0.80 -2.58
N LYS A 269 29.72 0.66 -2.53
CA LYS A 269 28.84 1.28 -1.52
C LYS A 269 28.38 0.29 -0.46
N ASN A 270 27.91 -0.88 -0.88
CA ASN A 270 27.34 -1.86 0.03
C ASN A 270 28.38 -2.84 0.62
N TYR A 271 29.62 -2.85 0.13
CA TYR A 271 30.71 -3.74 0.59
C TYR A 271 30.43 -5.25 0.43
N MET A 272 29.59 -5.62 -0.53
CA MET A 272 29.21 -7.00 -0.84
C MET A 272 29.65 -7.43 -2.25
N PRO A 273 30.95 -7.58 -2.52
CA PRO A 273 31.43 -8.18 -3.76
C PRO A 273 31.05 -9.66 -3.86
N ILE A 274 31.22 -10.27 -5.05
CA ILE A 274 30.96 -11.70 -5.29
C ILE A 274 31.59 -12.60 -4.21
N LEU A 275 32.83 -12.31 -3.80
CA LEU A 275 33.56 -13.06 -2.77
C LEU A 275 32.83 -13.07 -1.40
N ASN A 276 32.02 -12.06 -1.10
CA ASN A 276 31.20 -12.00 0.12
C ASN A 276 29.81 -12.60 -0.10
N LEU A 277 29.23 -12.50 -1.30
CA LEU A 277 27.89 -13.01 -1.60
C LEU A 277 27.86 -14.53 -1.79
N ALA A 278 28.88 -15.10 -2.44
CA ALA A 278 28.91 -16.52 -2.74
C ALA A 278 28.93 -17.41 -1.48
N PRO A 279 29.73 -17.12 -0.44
CA PRO A 279 29.66 -17.84 0.84
C PRO A 279 28.32 -17.71 1.57
N VAL A 280 27.60 -16.60 1.36
CA VAL A 280 26.30 -16.36 1.99
C VAL A 280 25.19 -17.18 1.32
N PHE A 281 25.25 -17.36 0.00
CA PHE A 281 24.21 -18.02 -0.78
C PHE A 281 24.49 -19.48 -1.14
N GLY A 282 25.76 -19.91 -1.21
CA GLY A 282 26.13 -21.30 -1.51
C GLY A 282 25.34 -22.32 -0.68
N PRO A 283 25.40 -22.25 0.67
CA PRO A 283 24.66 -23.15 1.55
C PRO A 283 23.13 -23.00 1.49
N SER A 284 22.62 -21.93 0.88
CA SER A 284 21.18 -21.69 0.70
C SER A 284 20.64 -22.20 -0.64
N LEU A 285 21.50 -22.39 -1.64
CA LEU A 285 21.10 -22.73 -3.01
C LEU A 285 21.55 -24.13 -3.44
N LEU A 286 22.59 -24.67 -2.80
CA LEU A 286 23.11 -26.01 -3.01
C LEU A 286 23.43 -26.66 -1.66
N TYR A 287 22.62 -27.65 -1.26
CA TYR A 287 22.81 -28.41 -0.02
C TYR A 287 22.34 -29.86 -0.21
N GLY A 288 22.93 -30.81 0.51
CA GLY A 288 22.55 -32.23 0.46
C GLY A 288 21.50 -32.65 1.49
N ASP A 289 20.83 -33.78 1.23
CA ASP A 289 19.70 -34.30 2.02
C ASP A 289 20.12 -34.77 3.44
N VAL A 290 21.38 -35.16 3.63
CA VAL A 290 21.92 -35.77 4.86
C VAL A 290 22.13 -34.76 6.00
N HIS A 291 22.06 -33.45 5.73
CA HIS A 291 22.46 -32.39 6.67
C HIS A 291 21.30 -31.65 7.36
N ARG A 292 20.10 -32.25 7.40
CA ARG A 292 18.87 -31.70 8.00
C ARG A 292 18.74 -31.83 9.53
N SER A 293 19.83 -31.90 10.29
CA SER A 293 19.69 -31.76 11.75
C SER A 293 19.47 -30.29 12.12
N PRO A 294 18.37 -29.93 12.83
CA PRO A 294 18.17 -28.57 13.29
C PRO A 294 19.21 -28.26 14.37
N GLY A 295 20.23 -27.46 14.02
CA GLY A 295 21.10 -26.83 15.00
C GLY A 295 20.32 -25.82 15.86
N ILE A 296 20.81 -25.59 17.08
CA ILE A 296 20.18 -24.78 18.14
C ILE A 296 19.82 -23.34 17.69
N ASP A 297 20.39 -22.83 16.59
CA ASP A 297 20.17 -21.47 16.08
C ASP A 297 19.58 -21.38 14.64
N GLY A 298 19.05 -22.48 14.07
CA GLY A 298 18.50 -22.46 12.70
C GLY A 298 19.56 -22.31 11.59
N PHE A 299 20.82 -22.60 11.93
CA PHE A 299 21.86 -22.93 10.96
C PHE A 299 21.87 -24.44 10.73
N LEU A 300 21.86 -24.86 9.46
CA LEU A 300 22.04 -26.26 9.08
C LEU A 300 23.46 -26.68 9.49
N THR A 301 23.60 -27.88 10.04
CA THR A 301 24.91 -28.46 10.28
C THR A 301 25.64 -28.61 8.94
N SER A 302 26.82 -28.01 8.86
CA SER A 302 27.72 -27.98 7.71
C SER A 302 27.63 -29.25 6.85
N GLY A 303 27.35 -29.08 5.54
CA GLY A 303 27.71 -30.09 4.54
C GLY A 303 29.18 -30.48 4.66
N SER A 304 29.64 -31.49 3.91
CA SER A 304 31.08 -31.75 3.84
C SER A 304 31.82 -30.45 3.47
N PHE A 305 33.03 -30.24 3.99
CA PHE A 305 33.82 -29.04 3.67
C PHE A 305 33.97 -28.85 2.15
N GLU A 306 34.08 -29.97 1.42
CA GLU A 306 34.10 -29.99 -0.05
C GLU A 306 32.79 -29.48 -0.67
N GLU A 307 31.63 -29.93 -0.21
CA GLU A 307 30.33 -29.46 -0.68
C GLU A 307 30.14 -27.96 -0.48
N ASN A 308 30.51 -27.47 0.71
CA ASN A 308 30.39 -26.05 1.02
C ASN A 308 31.27 -25.23 0.09
N ASN A 309 32.55 -25.59 -0.08
CA ASN A 309 33.45 -24.86 -0.98
C ASN A 309 32.95 -24.90 -2.43
N ALA A 310 32.55 -26.08 -2.91
CA ALA A 310 31.99 -26.23 -4.24
C ALA A 310 30.74 -25.36 -4.44
N SER A 311 29.85 -25.28 -3.44
CA SER A 311 28.68 -24.41 -3.51
C SER A 311 29.06 -22.93 -3.66
N MET A 312 30.07 -22.46 -2.94
CA MET A 312 30.55 -21.08 -3.03
C MET A 312 31.11 -20.80 -4.43
N ASP A 313 31.94 -21.71 -4.93
CA ASP A 313 32.56 -21.60 -6.23
C ASP A 313 31.53 -21.57 -7.37
N ILE A 314 30.51 -22.42 -7.31
CA ILE A 314 29.42 -22.43 -8.30
C ILE A 314 28.59 -21.16 -8.24
N ILE A 315 28.25 -20.64 -7.05
CA ILE A 315 27.51 -19.38 -6.95
C ILE A 315 28.35 -18.20 -7.46
N ALA A 316 29.66 -18.20 -7.20
CA ALA A 316 30.56 -17.17 -7.73
C ALA A 316 30.59 -17.19 -9.27
N ASP A 317 30.67 -18.38 -9.89
CA ASP A 317 30.62 -18.51 -11.35
C ASP A 317 29.30 -18.03 -11.94
N LEU A 318 28.17 -18.37 -11.30
CA LEU A 318 26.85 -17.96 -11.76
C LEU A 318 26.72 -16.44 -11.76
N ILE A 319 27.15 -15.77 -10.69
CA ILE A 319 27.12 -14.30 -10.59
C ILE A 319 28.08 -13.68 -11.60
N HIS A 320 29.33 -14.15 -11.68
CA HIS A 320 30.34 -13.60 -12.58
C HIS A 320 29.97 -13.82 -14.06
N GLY A 321 29.43 -14.98 -14.38
CA GLY A 321 29.08 -15.43 -15.72
C GLY A 321 27.65 -15.11 -16.17
N TYR A 322 26.86 -14.38 -15.37
CA TYR A 322 25.41 -14.20 -15.52
C TYR A 322 24.95 -14.01 -16.99
N CYS A 323 25.42 -12.96 -17.67
CA CYS A 323 24.98 -12.67 -19.04
C CYS A 323 25.28 -13.81 -20.02
N SER A 324 26.42 -14.48 -19.87
CA SER A 324 26.86 -15.55 -20.77
C SER A 324 26.24 -16.90 -20.47
N LEU A 325 25.94 -17.19 -19.19
CA LEU A 325 25.42 -18.47 -18.72
C LEU A 325 23.92 -18.57 -18.92
N PHE A 326 23.19 -17.48 -18.66
CA PHE A 326 21.73 -17.42 -18.80
C PHE A 326 21.27 -16.89 -20.16
N GLU A 327 22.22 -16.62 -21.08
CA GLU A 327 21.95 -16.14 -22.45
C GLU A 327 20.99 -14.95 -22.45
N VAL A 328 21.36 -13.94 -21.65
CA VAL A 328 20.52 -12.76 -21.39
C VAL A 328 20.52 -11.88 -22.63
N ASP A 329 19.32 -11.56 -23.12
CA ASP A 329 19.14 -10.70 -24.28
C ASP A 329 19.69 -9.29 -24.00
N PRO A 330 20.42 -8.66 -24.93
CA PRO A 330 20.81 -7.25 -24.82
C PRO A 330 19.67 -6.31 -24.41
N ASP A 331 18.45 -6.55 -24.89
CA ASP A 331 17.26 -5.76 -24.55
C ASP A 331 16.85 -5.95 -23.07
N GLU A 332 17.01 -7.16 -22.52
CA GLU A 332 16.77 -7.44 -21.10
C GLU A 332 17.77 -6.70 -20.22
N ILE A 333 19.05 -6.67 -20.63
CA ILE A 333 20.11 -5.91 -19.94
C ILE A 333 19.79 -4.41 -19.96
N GLU A 334 19.41 -3.87 -21.11
CA GLU A 334 19.08 -2.45 -21.25
C GLU A 334 17.83 -2.06 -20.44
N LYS A 335 16.83 -2.94 -20.40
CA LYS A 335 15.64 -2.76 -19.55
C LYS A 335 16.03 -2.70 -18.07
N GLU A 336 16.84 -3.64 -17.60
CA GLU A 336 17.30 -3.67 -16.21
C GLU A 336 18.14 -2.44 -15.87
N ARG A 337 19.01 -1.99 -16.80
CA ARG A 337 19.79 -0.75 -16.67
C ARG A 337 18.88 0.46 -16.46
N LYS A 338 17.83 0.61 -17.29
CA LYS A 338 16.84 1.70 -17.16
C LYS A 338 16.08 1.64 -15.84
N ILE A 339 15.70 0.43 -15.39
CA ILE A 339 15.05 0.24 -14.09
C ILE A 339 15.99 0.71 -12.96
N GLN A 340 17.26 0.31 -13.01
CA GLN A 340 18.24 0.71 -12.01
C GLN A 340 18.51 2.22 -12.01
N GLU A 341 18.59 2.85 -13.17
CA GLU A 341 18.70 4.31 -13.29
C GLU A 341 17.48 5.01 -12.69
N ALA A 342 16.27 4.53 -12.98
CA ALA A 342 15.06 5.05 -12.37
C ALA A 342 15.08 4.89 -10.85
N LEU A 343 15.50 3.72 -10.33
CA LEU A 343 15.63 3.50 -8.87
C LEU A 343 16.67 4.42 -8.23
N ASN A 344 17.79 4.68 -8.90
CA ASN A 344 18.79 5.63 -8.41
C ASN A 344 18.23 7.07 -8.41
N LEU A 345 17.55 7.50 -9.48
CA LEU A 345 16.85 8.77 -9.50
C LEU A 345 15.79 8.87 -8.39
N PHE A 346 15.03 7.81 -8.14
CA PHE A 346 14.06 7.76 -7.03
C PHE A 346 14.72 7.95 -5.66
N ARG A 347 15.92 7.38 -5.46
CA ARG A 347 16.71 7.53 -4.22
C ARG A 347 17.31 8.94 -4.10
N ASP A 348 17.93 9.44 -5.15
CA ASP A 348 18.62 10.73 -5.18
C ASP A 348 17.65 11.90 -5.04
N CYS A 349 16.43 11.75 -5.56
CA CYS A 349 15.37 12.74 -5.39
C CYS A 349 14.93 12.95 -3.93
N LYS A 350 15.48 12.24 -2.93
CA LYS A 350 14.98 12.23 -1.54
C LYS A 350 13.47 12.34 -1.55
N VAL A 351 12.81 11.44 -2.30
CA VAL A 351 11.37 11.37 -2.23
C VAL A 351 11.09 10.94 -0.80
N THR A 352 10.80 11.92 0.07
CA THR A 352 10.00 11.74 1.27
C THR A 352 8.96 10.72 0.87
N GLN A 353 9.12 9.48 1.36
CA GLN A 353 8.24 8.33 1.13
C GLN A 353 6.87 8.87 0.79
N ARG A 354 6.47 8.84 -0.50
CA ARG A 354 5.14 9.31 -0.88
C ARG A 354 4.19 8.38 -0.13
N PRO A 355 3.52 8.82 0.94
CA PRO A 355 2.63 7.93 1.63
C PRO A 355 1.50 7.69 0.64
N ALA A 356 1.09 6.45 0.44
CA ALA A 356 -0.27 6.20 0.00
C ALA A 356 -1.17 6.94 1.01
N GLY A 357 -1.78 8.05 0.58
CA GLY A 357 -2.38 9.03 1.48
C GLY A 357 -2.68 10.38 0.82
N ASP A 358 -2.07 10.67 -0.33
CA ASP A 358 -2.37 11.91 -1.06
C ASP A 358 -3.78 11.88 -1.66
N ILE A 359 -4.55 12.93 -1.41
CA ILE A 359 -5.91 13.11 -1.96
C ILE A 359 -5.91 14.35 -2.84
N LEU A 360 -6.52 14.23 -4.02
CA LEU A 360 -6.82 15.38 -4.87
C LEU A 360 -8.16 15.98 -4.43
N ILE A 361 -8.17 17.25 -4.03
CA ILE A 361 -9.37 17.97 -3.60
C ILE A 361 -9.45 19.33 -4.29
N GLY A 362 -10.67 19.78 -4.59
CA GLY A 362 -10.92 21.15 -5.04
C GLY A 362 -10.79 22.13 -3.86
N VAL A 363 -9.87 23.08 -3.96
CA VAL A 363 -9.70 24.17 -3.00
C VAL A 363 -10.11 25.46 -3.69
N TYR A 364 -11.06 26.17 -3.10
CA TYR A 364 -11.54 27.45 -3.63
C TYR A 364 -10.61 28.59 -3.20
N VAL A 365 -10.44 29.60 -4.04
CA VAL A 365 -9.69 30.82 -3.73
C VAL A 365 -10.66 31.99 -3.76
N TYR A 366 -10.70 32.76 -2.67
CA TYR A 366 -11.63 33.81 -2.26
C TYR A 366 -13.09 33.39 -2.03
N SER A 367 -13.69 32.62 -2.95
CA SER A 367 -15.10 32.26 -2.85
C SER A 367 -15.42 31.00 -3.66
N ARG A 368 -16.37 30.20 -3.15
CA ARG A 368 -16.95 29.07 -3.88
C ARG A 368 -17.79 29.52 -5.08
N ASP A 369 -18.44 30.67 -4.97
CA ASP A 369 -19.50 31.09 -5.91
C ASP A 369 -18.95 31.93 -7.08
N TRP A 370 -17.85 32.64 -6.88
CA TRP A 370 -17.24 33.53 -7.89
C TRP A 370 -15.71 33.42 -7.99
N GLY A 371 -15.06 32.62 -7.13
CA GLY A 371 -13.62 32.47 -7.08
C GLY A 371 -13.08 31.35 -7.98
N HIS A 372 -11.78 31.07 -7.87
CA HIS A 372 -11.12 29.98 -8.59
C HIS A 372 -11.21 28.67 -7.80
N CYS A 373 -11.36 27.54 -8.48
CA CYS A 373 -11.23 26.21 -7.88
C CYS A 373 -9.96 25.54 -8.39
N LEU A 374 -9.02 25.28 -7.49
CA LEU A 374 -7.76 24.61 -7.79
C LEU A 374 -7.85 23.14 -7.35
N ASN A 375 -7.54 22.21 -8.25
CA ASN A 375 -7.39 20.80 -7.90
C ASN A 375 -6.04 20.60 -7.22
N MET A 376 -6.03 20.65 -5.89
CA MET A 376 -4.82 20.59 -5.09
C MET A 376 -4.60 19.18 -4.57
N ARG A 377 -3.36 18.70 -4.66
CA ARG A 377 -2.94 17.43 -4.10
C ARG A 377 -2.52 17.68 -2.64
N LEU A 378 -3.34 17.21 -1.70
CA LEU A 378 -3.03 17.30 -0.28
C LEU A 378 -2.24 16.06 0.14
N SER A 379 -1.05 16.27 0.72
CA SER A 379 -0.26 15.21 1.34
C SER A 379 -0.31 15.33 2.88
N PRO A 380 0.00 14.26 3.64
CA PRO A 380 0.04 14.33 5.10
C PRO A 380 0.98 15.41 5.65
N ALA A 381 2.08 15.67 4.92
CA ALA A 381 3.07 16.68 5.26
C ALA A 381 2.68 18.09 4.82
N LEU A 382 1.69 18.26 3.94
CA LEU A 382 1.31 19.57 3.41
C LEU A 382 0.59 20.41 4.46
N SER A 383 1.26 21.49 4.86
CA SER A 383 0.74 22.51 5.78
C SER A 383 -0.20 23.49 5.09
N ALA A 384 -1.00 24.22 5.88
CA ALA A 384 -1.86 25.30 5.37
C ALA A 384 -1.06 26.42 4.70
N GLU A 385 0.13 26.73 5.20
CA GLU A 385 1.06 27.70 4.61
C GLU A 385 1.50 27.30 3.19
N GLU A 386 1.99 26.07 3.05
CA GLU A 386 2.45 25.53 1.75
C GLU A 386 1.30 25.46 0.73
N LEU A 387 0.07 25.19 1.19
CA LEU A 387 -1.10 25.20 0.33
C LEU A 387 -1.41 26.62 -0.18
N CYS A 388 -1.34 27.64 0.68
CA CYS A 388 -1.46 29.04 0.26
C CYS A 388 -0.36 29.44 -0.73
N GLN A 389 0.90 29.06 -0.46
CA GLN A 389 2.03 29.32 -1.36
C GLN A 389 1.84 28.67 -2.74
N SER A 390 1.31 27.44 -2.77
CA SER A 390 0.99 26.71 -4.01
C SER A 390 -0.11 27.42 -4.80
N ALA A 391 -1.17 27.86 -4.13
CA ALA A 391 -2.27 28.60 -4.77
C ALA A 391 -1.81 29.95 -5.36
N ILE A 392 -0.99 30.71 -4.60
CA ILE A 392 -0.39 31.97 -5.08
C ILE A 392 0.44 31.72 -6.34
N SER A 393 1.27 30.67 -6.33
CA SER A 393 2.16 30.33 -7.44
C SER A 393 1.39 29.90 -8.69
N GLN A 394 0.32 29.11 -8.54
CA GLN A 394 -0.49 28.64 -9.67
C GLN A 394 -1.36 29.74 -10.29
N LEU A 395 -1.86 30.67 -9.48
CA LEU A 395 -2.71 31.76 -9.95
C LEU A 395 -1.94 33.06 -10.28
N GLY A 396 -0.63 33.10 -10.02
CA GLY A 396 0.20 34.28 -10.24
C GLY A 396 -0.22 35.48 -9.38
N MET A 397 -0.66 35.23 -8.14
CA MET A 397 -1.18 36.26 -7.25
C MET A 397 -0.04 37.15 -6.71
N LYS A 398 -0.32 38.43 -6.44
CA LYS A 398 0.64 39.38 -5.84
C LYS A 398 0.58 39.42 -4.30
N GLU A 399 -0.27 38.61 -3.69
CA GLU A 399 -0.47 38.58 -2.24
C GLU A 399 0.64 37.79 -1.54
N THR A 400 0.96 38.17 -0.31
CA THR A 400 1.87 37.43 0.56
C THR A 400 1.11 36.31 1.29
N VAL A 401 1.81 35.21 1.60
CA VAL A 401 1.22 34.08 2.34
C VAL A 401 0.64 34.52 3.69
N SER A 402 1.27 35.46 4.37
CA SER A 402 0.80 36.04 5.64
C SER A 402 -0.58 36.72 5.56
N ASN A 403 -1.00 37.14 4.36
CA ASN A 403 -2.29 37.78 4.16
C ASN A 403 -3.44 36.80 3.91
N LEU A 404 -3.13 35.54 3.61
CA LEU A 404 -4.09 34.49 3.30
C LEU A 404 -4.11 33.43 4.39
N ALA A 405 -5.25 32.75 4.51
CA ALA A 405 -5.38 31.55 5.33
C ALA A 405 -6.29 30.56 4.62
N VAL A 406 -6.06 29.28 4.88
CA VAL A 406 -6.96 28.21 4.48
C VAL A 406 -8.10 28.17 5.49
N PHE A 407 -9.34 28.24 5.01
CA PHE A 407 -10.54 28.08 5.82
C PHE A 407 -11.18 26.73 5.51
N GLU A 408 -11.49 26.00 6.57
CA GLU A 408 -12.44 24.90 6.54
C GLU A 408 -13.85 25.49 6.66
N VAL A 409 -14.71 25.25 5.66
CA VAL A 409 -16.09 25.73 5.64
C VAL A 409 -17.03 24.54 5.71
N VAL A 410 -17.92 24.54 6.71
CA VAL A 410 -18.76 23.38 7.06
C VAL A 410 -20.21 23.79 7.31
N CYS A 411 -21.09 22.80 7.48
CA CYS A 411 -22.50 23.00 7.81
C CYS A 411 -23.19 23.98 6.84
N ASN A 412 -23.11 23.69 5.54
CA ASN A 412 -23.74 24.48 4.47
C ASN A 412 -23.33 25.97 4.44
N LYS A 413 -22.06 26.28 4.72
CA LYS A 413 -21.48 27.64 4.78
C LYS A 413 -21.85 28.46 6.03
N ASP A 414 -22.54 27.88 7.00
CA ASP A 414 -22.90 28.56 8.25
C ASP A 414 -21.70 28.75 9.20
N LEU A 415 -20.68 27.91 9.03
CA LEU A 415 -19.57 27.74 9.97
C LEU A 415 -18.25 27.70 9.22
N GLU A 416 -17.26 28.44 9.70
CA GLU A 416 -15.93 28.46 9.12
C GLU A 416 -14.82 28.51 10.18
N ARG A 417 -13.69 27.87 9.88
CA ARG A 417 -12.53 27.80 10.77
C ARG A 417 -11.26 28.14 9.99
N PRO A 418 -10.48 29.15 10.40
CA PRO A 418 -9.15 29.37 9.84
C PRO A 418 -8.20 28.28 10.35
N LEU A 419 -7.51 27.60 9.44
CA LEU A 419 -6.43 26.67 9.80
C LEU A 419 -5.20 27.48 10.17
N HIS A 420 -4.53 27.09 11.25
CA HIS A 420 -3.22 27.62 11.60
C HIS A 420 -2.20 27.24 10.53
N TYR A 421 -1.19 28.10 10.29
CA TYR A 421 -0.26 27.93 9.16
C TYR A 421 0.50 26.59 9.18
N THR A 422 0.74 26.02 10.37
CA THR A 422 1.38 24.71 10.56
C THR A 422 0.43 23.51 10.51
N GLU A 423 -0.89 23.72 10.46
CA GLU A 423 -1.84 22.60 10.47
C GLU A 423 -1.78 21.81 9.16
N SER A 424 -1.86 20.48 9.28
CA SER A 424 -2.00 19.58 8.14
C SER A 424 -3.39 19.73 7.51
N VAL A 425 -3.44 20.18 6.26
CA VAL A 425 -4.73 20.40 5.57
C VAL A 425 -5.45 19.08 5.30
N LEU A 426 -4.68 18.02 5.00
CA LEU A 426 -5.24 16.70 4.76
C LEU A 426 -5.98 16.17 6.00
N ALA A 427 -5.46 16.41 7.21
CA ALA A 427 -6.09 15.98 8.45
C ALA A 427 -7.49 16.59 8.64
N SER A 428 -7.68 17.85 8.22
CA SER A 428 -9.00 18.52 8.25
C SER A 428 -9.96 17.89 7.24
N ALA A 429 -9.52 17.64 6.00
CA ALA A 429 -10.35 17.01 4.98
C ALA A 429 -10.75 15.57 5.34
N LEU A 430 -9.82 14.77 5.89
CA LEU A 430 -10.09 13.40 6.33
C LEU A 430 -11.08 13.34 7.50
N ARG A 431 -11.13 14.37 8.35
CA ARG A 431 -12.10 14.44 9.46
C ARG A 431 -13.54 14.40 8.95
N TRP A 432 -13.82 15.03 7.80
CA TRP A 432 -15.15 15.04 7.20
C TRP A 432 -15.61 13.66 6.77
N ALA A 433 -14.69 12.77 6.38
CA ALA A 433 -15.03 11.40 5.98
C ALA A 433 -15.63 10.57 7.12
N ALA A 434 -15.36 10.95 8.38
CA ALA A 434 -15.96 10.32 9.55
C ALA A 434 -17.33 10.93 9.94
N TRP A 435 -17.79 11.99 9.27
CA TRP A 435 -19.06 12.64 9.59
C TRP A 435 -20.21 12.01 8.82
N ASP A 436 -21.43 12.17 9.33
CA ASP A 436 -22.62 11.79 8.59
C ASP A 436 -22.74 12.61 7.30
N SER A 437 -23.29 11.97 6.26
CA SER A 437 -23.51 12.57 4.93
C SER A 437 -24.24 13.92 4.97
N PHE A 438 -25.11 14.15 5.96
CA PHE A 438 -25.81 15.42 6.14
C PHE A 438 -24.85 16.60 6.36
N TYR A 439 -23.77 16.40 7.14
CA TYR A 439 -22.80 17.44 7.43
C TYR A 439 -21.57 17.39 6.53
N ALA A 440 -21.19 16.21 6.01
CA ALA A 440 -19.96 16.05 5.23
C ALA A 440 -20.07 16.58 3.79
N LYS A 441 -21.25 16.45 3.16
CA LYS A 441 -21.41 16.57 1.70
C LYS A 441 -21.03 17.93 1.11
N GLU A 442 -21.30 19.01 1.86
CA GLU A 442 -21.10 20.39 1.40
C GLU A 442 -19.85 21.05 2.00
N ASN A 443 -18.98 20.28 2.66
CA ASN A 443 -17.74 20.80 3.23
C ASN A 443 -16.73 21.10 2.13
N PHE A 444 -16.02 22.21 2.26
CA PHE A 444 -14.96 22.59 1.32
C PHE A 444 -13.87 23.41 1.98
N LEU A 445 -12.71 23.45 1.32
CA LEU A 445 -11.59 24.32 1.68
C LEU A 445 -11.65 25.61 0.86
N CYS A 446 -11.39 26.74 1.51
CA CYS A 446 -11.38 28.06 0.88
C CYS A 446 -10.18 28.87 1.35
N ILE A 447 -9.30 29.27 0.45
CA ILE A 447 -8.21 30.21 0.71
C ILE A 447 -8.77 31.62 0.56
N LYS A 448 -8.74 32.41 1.63
CA LYS A 448 -9.19 33.81 1.61
C LYS A 448 -8.38 34.65 2.58
N ASN A 449 -8.67 35.95 2.62
CA ASN A 449 -8.00 36.89 3.52
C ASN A 449 -8.01 36.38 4.97
N ASN A 450 -6.84 36.39 5.61
CA ASN A 450 -6.66 35.97 6.99
C ASN A 450 -7.17 37.05 7.97
N PHE A 451 -8.45 37.37 7.92
CA PHE A 451 -9.04 38.42 8.76
C PHE A 451 -9.01 38.03 10.25
N VAL A 452 -9.19 36.74 10.56
CA VAL A 452 -9.27 36.23 11.93
C VAL A 452 -7.96 36.41 12.69
N TYR A 453 -6.85 35.85 12.18
CA TYR A 453 -5.57 35.93 12.90
C TYR A 453 -5.01 37.35 12.89
N LYS A 454 -5.33 38.17 11.87
CA LYS A 454 -4.98 39.60 11.85
C LYS A 454 -5.65 40.37 12.99
N GLU A 455 -6.93 40.12 13.23
CA GLU A 455 -7.71 40.83 14.26
C GLU A 455 -7.19 40.53 15.68
N ILE A 456 -6.87 39.27 15.99
CA ILE A 456 -6.38 38.86 17.31
C ILE A 456 -4.86 38.98 17.47
N SER A 457 -4.12 39.33 16.41
CA SER A 457 -2.66 39.30 16.36
C SER A 457 -1.99 40.07 17.50
N ALA A 458 -2.44 41.29 17.76
CA ALA A 458 -1.89 42.16 18.81
C ALA A 458 -2.08 41.56 20.22
N LEU A 459 -3.22 40.90 20.46
CA LEU A 459 -3.50 40.24 21.74
C LEU A 459 -2.65 38.98 21.91
N VAL A 460 -2.50 38.17 20.86
CA VAL A 460 -1.68 36.94 20.90
C VAL A 460 -0.20 37.27 21.07
N GLN A 461 0.32 38.27 20.36
CA GLN A 461 1.72 38.70 20.43
C GLN A 461 2.11 39.32 21.79
N SER A 462 1.14 39.77 22.60
CA SER A 462 1.43 40.28 23.93
C SER A 462 1.96 39.21 24.90
N HIS A 463 1.75 37.92 24.60
CA HIS A 463 2.08 36.76 25.44
C HIS A 463 1.56 36.85 26.88
N GLN A 464 0.60 37.75 27.17
CA GLN A 464 -0.03 37.81 28.47
C GLN A 464 -1.04 36.68 28.59
N PRO A 465 -1.04 35.91 29.69
CA PRO A 465 -2.01 34.84 29.87
C PRO A 465 -3.42 35.43 29.93
N LEU A 466 -4.20 35.20 28.88
CA LEU A 466 -5.60 35.62 28.79
C LEU A 466 -6.48 34.57 29.47
N SER A 467 -7.07 34.94 30.61
CA SER A 467 -8.21 34.26 31.20
C SER A 467 -9.44 35.13 30.97
N VAL A 468 -10.52 34.52 30.47
CA VAL A 468 -11.78 35.23 30.21
C VAL A 468 -12.90 34.58 31.00
N PHE A 469 -13.71 35.40 31.66
CA PHE A 469 -14.94 34.98 32.32
C PHE A 469 -16.07 35.90 31.87
N SER A 470 -17.10 35.31 31.27
CA SER A 470 -18.18 36.03 30.61
C SER A 470 -19.54 35.39 30.86
N GLU A 471 -20.56 36.23 30.93
CA GLU A 471 -21.95 35.80 30.83
C GLU A 471 -22.36 35.74 29.36
N LEU A 472 -22.52 34.53 28.82
CA LEU A 472 -22.76 34.31 27.39
C LEU A 472 -24.14 33.69 27.13
N LYS A 473 -24.60 33.81 25.88
CA LYS A 473 -25.75 33.06 25.38
C LYS A 473 -25.26 31.73 24.83
N TYR A 474 -25.80 30.61 25.31
CA TYR A 474 -25.35 29.26 25.00
C TYR A 474 -26.48 28.36 24.52
N ALA A 475 -26.20 27.55 23.51
CA ALA A 475 -27.07 26.47 23.04
C ALA A 475 -26.28 25.16 22.87
N SER A 476 -26.75 24.10 23.53
CA SER A 476 -26.20 22.75 23.38
C SER A 476 -26.66 22.10 22.06
N PRO A 477 -26.03 21.00 21.61
CA PRO A 477 -26.46 20.24 20.42
C PRO A 477 -27.94 19.86 20.39
N ARG A 478 -28.58 19.80 21.56
CA ARG A 478 -30.00 19.43 21.75
C ARG A 478 -30.97 20.59 21.60
N GLN A 479 -30.49 21.83 21.67
CA GLN A 479 -31.33 23.00 21.88
C GLN A 479 -31.28 23.95 20.67
N LYS A 480 -32.47 24.41 20.24
CA LYS A 480 -32.59 25.47 19.23
C LYS A 480 -32.36 26.86 19.82
N SER A 481 -32.88 27.09 21.03
CA SER A 481 -32.88 28.38 21.70
C SER A 481 -31.65 28.55 22.59
N PHE A 482 -31.17 29.79 22.67
CA PHE A 482 -30.02 30.15 23.48
C PHE A 482 -30.45 30.54 24.89
N LYS A 483 -29.75 30.00 25.89
CA LYS A 483 -29.96 30.31 27.32
C LYS A 483 -28.77 31.09 27.86
N LYS A 484 -28.99 31.88 28.90
CA LYS A 484 -27.91 32.56 29.62
C LYS A 484 -27.07 31.53 30.38
N GLY A 485 -25.75 31.62 30.29
CA GLY A 485 -24.80 30.77 31.01
C GLY A 485 -23.52 31.53 31.32
N HIS A 486 -22.79 31.10 32.35
CA HIS A 486 -21.52 31.72 32.75
C HIS A 486 -20.37 30.83 32.29
N PHE A 487 -19.49 31.38 31.48
CA PHE A 487 -18.40 30.63 30.85
C PHE A 487 -17.06 31.23 31.22
N GLU A 488 -16.10 30.35 31.45
CA GLU A 488 -14.73 30.69 31.73
C GLU A 488 -13.81 29.96 30.75
N PHE A 489 -12.82 30.65 30.19
CA PHE A 489 -11.69 30.00 29.55
C PHE A 489 -10.42 30.30 30.33
N THR A 490 -9.86 29.25 30.95
CA THR A 490 -8.66 29.31 31.78
C THR A 490 -7.87 28.01 31.61
N ARG A 491 -6.54 28.10 31.45
CA ARG A 491 -5.63 26.94 31.33
C ARG A 491 -6.06 25.93 30.25
N GLY A 492 -6.48 26.41 29.09
CA GLY A 492 -6.86 25.57 27.94
C GLY A 492 -8.21 24.88 28.07
N LYS A 493 -9.06 25.27 29.02
CA LYS A 493 -10.36 24.65 29.25
C LYS A 493 -11.48 25.66 29.20
N ILE A 494 -12.51 25.37 28.40
CA ILE A 494 -13.80 26.07 28.44
C ILE A 494 -14.62 25.42 29.55
N THR A 495 -14.99 26.18 30.58
CA THR A 495 -15.77 25.70 31.72
C THR A 495 -17.09 26.46 31.78
N HIS A 496 -18.20 25.71 31.86
CA HIS A 496 -19.53 26.26 32.02
C HIS A 496 -19.95 26.15 33.49
N HIS A 497 -20.28 27.28 34.09
CA HIS A 497 -20.62 27.43 35.49
C HIS A 497 -22.12 27.73 35.67
N LYS A 498 -22.65 27.31 36.81
CA LYS A 498 -24.06 27.53 37.18
C LYS A 498 -24.40 29.01 37.39
N ASP A 499 -23.47 29.78 37.95
CA ASP A 499 -23.65 31.19 38.30
C ASP A 499 -22.37 32.02 38.14
N ALA A 500 -22.52 33.34 38.30
CA ALA A 500 -21.43 34.31 38.20
C ALA A 500 -20.34 34.14 39.29
N LYS A 501 -20.63 33.42 40.37
CA LYS A 501 -19.67 33.13 41.44
C LYS A 501 -18.87 31.85 41.18
N ALA A 502 -19.08 31.20 40.03
CA ALA A 502 -18.50 29.90 39.69
C ALA A 502 -18.73 28.84 40.78
N SER A 503 -19.91 28.86 41.43
CA SER A 503 -20.17 28.01 42.61
C SER A 503 -20.22 26.51 42.29
N GLN A 504 -20.59 26.16 41.05
CA GLN A 504 -20.70 24.79 40.57
C GLN A 504 -20.35 24.71 39.08
N GLN A 505 -19.42 23.83 38.74
CA GLN A 505 -19.09 23.46 37.36
C GLN A 505 -20.19 22.53 36.79
N LEU A 506 -20.79 22.91 35.67
CA LEU A 506 -21.81 22.13 34.96
C LEU A 506 -21.19 21.25 33.87
N SER A 507 -20.25 21.80 33.11
CA SER A 507 -19.57 21.07 32.03
C SER A 507 -18.22 21.72 31.72
N GLN A 508 -17.29 20.95 31.16
CA GLN A 508 -15.95 21.42 30.83
C GLN A 508 -15.45 20.73 29.56
N TRP A 509 -14.73 21.48 28.73
CA TRP A 509 -14.14 21.00 27.48
C TRP A 509 -12.69 21.46 27.37
N SER A 510 -11.78 20.55 27.03
CA SER A 510 -10.38 20.87 26.74
C SER A 510 -10.24 21.38 25.31
N ILE A 511 -9.42 22.40 25.08
CA ILE A 511 -9.15 22.94 23.75
C ILE A 511 -8.53 21.89 22.80
N GLU A 512 -7.72 21.00 23.36
CA GLU A 512 -7.06 19.89 22.64
C GLU A 512 -8.08 18.85 22.12
N ASP A 513 -9.18 18.66 22.85
CA ASP A 513 -10.21 17.66 22.55
C ASP A 513 -11.34 18.19 21.65
N ILE A 514 -11.33 19.48 21.32
CA ILE A 514 -12.37 20.11 20.52
C ILE A 514 -11.82 20.73 19.23
N THR A 515 -12.70 20.90 18.26
CA THR A 515 -12.52 21.79 17.11
C THR A 515 -13.55 22.90 17.21
N TRP A 516 -13.12 24.14 17.07
CA TRP A 516 -13.97 25.32 17.11
C TRP A 516 -14.11 25.95 15.73
N TYR A 517 -15.25 26.60 15.49
CA TYR A 517 -15.66 27.25 14.26
C TYR A 517 -16.26 28.60 14.60
N LEU A 518 -16.05 29.57 13.72
CA LEU A 518 -16.74 30.85 13.74
C LEU A 518 -18.10 30.69 13.06
N GLY A 519 -19.13 31.24 13.69
CA GLY A 519 -20.51 31.15 13.20
C GLY A 519 -21.38 30.20 14.01
N CYS A 520 -22.59 29.99 13.50
CA CYS A 520 -23.62 29.19 14.12
C CYS A 520 -24.48 28.56 13.02
N ASP A 521 -24.85 27.29 13.21
CA ASP A 521 -25.88 26.60 12.44
C ASP A 521 -27.13 27.47 12.30
N SER A 522 -27.46 27.88 11.07
CA SER A 522 -28.55 28.81 10.72
C SER A 522 -29.94 28.30 11.09
N ARG A 523 -30.06 26.99 11.35
CA ARG A 523 -31.29 26.39 11.88
C ARG A 523 -31.55 26.81 13.34
N ARG A 524 -30.54 27.37 14.00
CA ARG A 524 -30.67 28.11 15.26
C ARG A 524 -30.80 29.60 14.95
N SER A 525 -31.48 30.32 15.82
CA SER A 525 -31.60 31.79 15.72
C SER A 525 -30.68 32.41 16.78
N PRO A 526 -29.38 32.59 16.49
CA PRO A 526 -28.45 33.14 17.46
C PRO A 526 -28.85 34.58 17.80
N PRO A 527 -28.78 34.97 19.08
CA PRO A 527 -29.17 36.31 19.52
C PRO A 527 -28.20 37.40 19.05
N HIS A 528 -26.94 37.03 18.77
CA HIS A 528 -25.89 37.94 18.33
C HIS A 528 -25.18 37.41 17.08
N LYS A 529 -24.43 38.30 16.40
CA LYS A 529 -23.67 37.94 15.18
C LYS A 529 -22.39 37.18 15.49
N MET A 530 -21.76 37.48 16.62
CA MET A 530 -20.48 36.88 17.03
C MET A 530 -20.75 35.55 17.73
N ASN A 531 -20.41 34.46 17.05
CA ASN A 531 -20.71 33.11 17.52
C ASN A 531 -19.49 32.21 17.39
N ILE A 532 -19.23 31.40 18.41
CA ILE A 532 -18.21 30.36 18.42
C ILE A 532 -18.91 29.03 18.65
N THR A 533 -18.81 28.14 17.68
CA THR A 533 -19.37 26.79 17.76
C THR A 533 -18.26 25.77 17.86
N PHE A 534 -18.34 24.82 18.79
CA PHE A 534 -17.32 23.78 18.96
C PHE A 534 -17.92 22.38 19.07
N VAL A 535 -17.13 21.40 18.60
CA VAL A 535 -17.45 19.98 18.53
C VAL A 535 -16.26 19.15 19.01
N PRO A 536 -16.45 17.89 19.44
CA PRO A 536 -15.34 16.98 19.70
C PRO A 536 -14.43 16.86 18.47
N ARG A 537 -13.11 16.91 18.68
CA ARG A 537 -12.08 16.79 17.64
C ARG A 537 -12.03 15.38 17.05
N GLN A 538 -12.32 14.38 17.87
CA GLN A 538 -12.42 12.96 17.50
C GLN A 538 -13.85 12.45 17.63
N GLY A 539 -14.24 11.52 16.76
CA GLY A 539 -15.57 10.90 16.73
C GLY A 539 -16.44 11.35 15.56
N GLU A 540 -17.57 10.67 15.40
CA GLU A 540 -18.49 10.93 14.29
C GLU A 540 -19.44 12.10 14.64
N ILE A 541 -19.53 13.09 13.75
CA ILE A 541 -20.56 14.13 13.85
C ILE A 541 -21.80 13.65 13.10
N LYS A 542 -22.83 13.25 13.86
CA LYS A 542 -24.09 12.72 13.32
C LYS A 542 -25.27 13.60 13.71
N LYS A 543 -26.18 13.84 12.77
CA LYS A 543 -27.48 14.43 13.07
C LYS A 543 -28.39 13.34 13.62
N THR A 544 -28.72 13.45 14.91
CA THR A 544 -29.63 12.51 15.57
C THR A 544 -30.83 13.26 16.14
N ARG A 545 -31.87 12.53 16.56
CA ARG A 545 -33.01 13.14 17.27
C ARG A 545 -32.55 13.84 18.56
N ASP A 546 -31.54 13.29 19.22
CA ASP A 546 -31.02 13.82 20.49
C ASP A 546 -29.95 14.91 20.29
N SER A 547 -29.44 15.09 19.07
CA SER A 547 -28.48 16.15 18.70
C SER A 547 -28.75 16.65 17.28
N PRO A 548 -29.86 17.39 17.08
CA PRO A 548 -30.30 17.82 15.75
C PRO A 548 -29.47 18.96 15.14
N TYR A 549 -28.65 19.64 15.94
CA TYR A 549 -27.89 20.83 15.55
C TYR A 549 -26.38 20.61 15.67
N PHE A 550 -25.60 21.37 14.90
CA PHE A 550 -24.14 21.25 14.87
C PHE A 550 -23.51 21.83 16.15
N GLY A 551 -22.95 20.96 17.00
CA GLY A 551 -22.09 21.34 18.13
C GLY A 551 -22.71 22.17 19.25
N HIS A 552 -21.83 22.59 20.16
CA HIS A 552 -22.11 23.54 21.24
C HIS A 552 -21.83 24.94 20.71
N CYS A 553 -22.75 25.89 20.90
CA CYS A 553 -22.62 27.24 20.35
C CYS A 553 -22.68 28.29 21.46
N LEU A 554 -21.67 29.15 21.50
CA LEU A 554 -21.59 30.36 22.33
C LEU A 554 -21.88 31.56 21.43
N SER A 555 -22.76 32.45 21.89
CA SER A 555 -23.14 33.68 21.21
C SER A 555 -22.77 34.87 22.11
N LEU A 556 -21.89 35.71 21.60
CA LEU A 556 -21.21 36.79 22.32
C LEU A 556 -21.82 38.13 21.89
N ALA A 557 -22.03 39.03 22.86
CA ALA A 557 -22.81 40.24 22.61
C ALA A 557 -22.01 41.33 21.89
N THR A 558 -20.69 41.37 22.12
CA THR A 558 -19.79 42.42 21.62
C THR A 558 -18.61 41.81 20.87
N GLU A 559 -18.06 42.58 19.94
CA GLU A 559 -16.86 42.21 19.19
C GLU A 559 -15.64 42.10 20.10
N ASP A 560 -15.42 43.05 21.01
CA ASP A 560 -14.32 43.02 21.99
C ASP A 560 -14.32 41.73 22.84
N GLU A 561 -15.49 41.30 23.32
CA GLU A 561 -15.62 40.04 24.05
C GLU A 561 -15.28 38.85 23.16
N PHE A 562 -15.74 38.85 21.91
CA PHE A 562 -15.45 37.80 20.94
C PHE A 562 -13.95 37.69 20.61
N THR A 563 -13.31 38.81 20.31
CA THR A 563 -11.87 38.88 20.00
C THR A 563 -11.03 38.42 21.21
N LYS A 564 -11.41 38.78 22.44
CA LYS A 564 -10.75 38.31 23.67
C LYS A 564 -10.88 36.80 23.88
N TRP A 565 -12.09 36.25 23.72
CA TRP A 565 -12.32 34.81 23.81
C TRP A 565 -11.53 34.04 22.77
N LEU A 566 -11.55 34.51 21.52
CA LEU A 566 -10.84 33.88 20.42
C LEU A 566 -9.31 33.96 20.62
N ALA A 567 -8.78 35.11 21.01
CA ALA A 567 -7.36 35.29 21.31
C ALA A 567 -6.89 34.37 22.44
N ALA A 568 -7.69 34.23 23.51
CA ALA A 568 -7.37 33.35 24.62
C ALA A 568 -7.30 31.87 24.17
N MET A 569 -8.28 31.43 23.39
CA MET A 569 -8.32 30.06 22.83
C MET A 569 -7.11 29.78 21.92
N VAL A 570 -6.85 30.68 20.97
CA VAL A 570 -5.79 30.53 19.97
C VAL A 570 -4.40 30.58 20.61
N MET A 571 -4.17 31.44 21.61
CA MET A 571 -2.88 31.55 22.31
C MET A 571 -2.50 30.25 23.03
N VAL A 572 -3.49 29.54 23.59
CA VAL A 572 -3.23 28.25 24.25
C VAL A 572 -3.06 27.12 23.23
N GLU A 573 -3.86 27.12 22.15
CA GLU A 573 -3.77 26.08 21.11
C GLU A 573 -2.48 26.21 20.28
N TYR A 574 -2.00 27.43 20.04
CA TYR A 574 -0.82 27.73 19.22
C TYR A 574 0.15 28.67 19.96
N PRO A 575 0.93 28.15 20.93
CA PRO A 575 1.83 28.96 21.75
C PRO A 575 3.01 29.57 20.96
N THR A 576 3.28 29.06 19.76
CA THR A 576 4.33 29.55 18.85
C THR A 576 3.92 30.81 18.08
N GLY A 577 2.72 31.33 18.30
CA GLY A 577 2.16 32.47 17.57
C GLY A 577 1.38 32.06 16.32
N VAL A 578 0.65 33.00 15.73
CA VAL A 578 -0.35 32.77 14.66
C VAL A 578 0.14 33.05 13.23
N PHE A 579 1.36 33.56 13.09
CA PHE A 579 2.00 33.80 11.80
C PHE A 579 3.36 33.10 11.77
N PRO A 580 3.80 32.62 10.59
CA PRO A 580 5.15 32.11 10.41
C PRO A 580 6.18 33.20 10.74
N SER A 581 7.30 32.82 11.34
CA SER A 581 8.43 33.73 11.58
C SER A 581 8.98 34.20 10.24
N GLU A 582 9.14 35.51 10.02
CA GLU A 582 9.82 35.99 8.82
C GLU A 582 11.23 35.39 8.77
N THR A 583 11.47 34.49 7.82
CA THR A 583 12.79 33.95 7.53
C THR A 583 13.67 35.12 7.14
N THR A 584 14.59 35.52 8.02
CA THR A 584 15.76 36.31 7.63
C THR A 584 16.37 35.65 6.40
N PRO A 585 16.53 36.34 5.26
CA PRO A 585 17.19 35.75 4.10
C PRO A 585 18.59 35.31 4.54
N SER A 586 18.88 34.03 4.33
CA SER A 586 20.19 33.44 4.63
C SER A 586 21.25 34.25 3.89
N LEU A 587 22.12 34.91 4.65
CA LEU A 587 23.37 35.51 4.18
C LEU A 587 24.32 34.40 3.72
N PHE A 588 24.05 33.79 2.57
CA PHE A 588 25.04 33.08 1.77
C PHE A 588 24.67 33.26 0.30
N ASN A 589 25.36 34.23 -0.31
CA ASN A 589 25.61 34.32 -1.76
C ASN A 589 26.38 33.10 -2.25
#